data_AF-A0A7R9AZ52-F1
#
_entry.id   AF-A0A7R9AZ52-F1
#
_cell.length_a   1.000
_cell.length_b   1.000
_cell.length_c   1.000
_cell.angle_alpha   90.00
_cell.angle_beta   90.00
_cell.angle_gamma   90.00
#
_symmetry.space_group_name_H-M   'P 1'
#
loop_
_entity.id
_entity.type
_entity.pdbx_description
1 polymer ?
#
loop_
_entity_poly.entity_id
_entity_poly.type
_entity_poly.pdbx_seq_one_letter_code
_entity_poly.pdbx_strand_id
1 'polypeptide(L)'
;MLGKAFKLSASSRDTFWPIFLEIRTNLTCYQCSSFSSSRKGGGNDSKNNPGRKKKSGGSDSKKTHSKDVCGGSKPNKDKSSEGKLKEERCTSLKKESKKDSKLGSSEDCGRLRSSKDGGRKVTSADICATVGQGSSSGSKPTKDDKTIKEKKGWWSDVKMGPPDAILGLTEAFNKSKDDRKVNVGVGAYRDDNGEPYVFSCIREAEKRLLAKALNKEYTPIVGTAEFCKLCVELALGEGSPPIKNGNYCAAQALSGTGALRIGAELIQRLSNGNKEIFFPTPTWGNHANIFTHAGLKINTYRHYDKKTNTFDFDGSLQDIEKIPESSVVLFHACAHNPTGVDPSPKQWESLSKLVKQKNLLSFFDMAYQGFATGDFDNDAFAIRQFVKDGNQIMLAQSFAKNLGLYGERVGCFSIVTSSKEEAEILLSQIKIIIRGMYSSPPIHGQRLVVEVLKDPELRCIWECELEAISSRIINIRKDLRQKLKDLGSKKDWKHITDQIGMFCFTGLTEEQAVRLTKEFEIYLTKNGRISMAGITSKNVDYIAKCMHEVTK
;
A
#
# COMPACT_ATOMS: atom_id res chain seq x y z
N MET A 1 43.95 61.87 5.71
CA MET A 1 44.84 62.02 6.88
C MET A 1 44.26 61.22 8.05
N LEU A 2 45.12 60.69 8.94
CA LEU A 2 44.89 60.37 10.38
C LEU A 2 43.55 59.71 10.78
N GLY A 3 43.46 58.59 11.52
CA GLY A 3 44.36 57.81 12.39
C GLY A 3 43.46 57.11 13.45
N LYS A 4 43.82 56.16 14.32
CA LYS A 4 45.00 55.34 14.65
C LYS A 4 44.42 53.98 15.12
N ALA A 5 44.83 52.83 14.60
CA ALA A 5 45.94 52.01 15.08
C ALA A 5 45.78 51.42 16.51
N PHE A 6 45.69 50.09 16.60
CA PHE A 6 46.63 49.29 17.41
C PHE A 6 46.91 47.95 16.72
N LYS A 7 48.20 47.61 16.63
CA LYS A 7 48.74 46.29 16.23
C LYS A 7 49.32 45.62 17.47
N LEU A 8 49.43 44.29 17.45
CA LEU A 8 50.47 43.40 18.01
C LEU A 8 49.86 41.98 18.09
N SER A 9 50.54 40.87 17.78
CA SER A 9 51.79 40.68 17.04
C SER A 9 51.82 39.26 16.45
N ALA A 10 52.42 39.10 15.28
CA ALA A 10 52.62 37.80 14.66
C ALA A 10 53.78 37.01 15.31
N SER A 11 53.70 35.69 15.24
CA SER A 11 54.85 34.86 14.84
C SER A 11 54.38 33.79 13.85
N SER A 12 55.29 33.35 12.98
CA SER A 12 54.99 32.58 11.76
C SER A 12 56.27 31.91 11.25
N ARG A 13 56.10 30.92 10.35
CA ARG A 13 57.15 30.13 9.63
C ARG A 13 57.60 28.89 10.43
N ASP A 14 57.88 27.73 9.80
CA ASP A 14 58.34 27.47 8.43
C ASP A 14 57.72 26.23 7.71
N THR A 15 58.11 26.05 6.44
CA THR A 15 57.93 24.89 5.51
C THR A 15 56.65 24.78 4.66
N PHE A 16 56.70 24.40 3.36
CA PHE A 16 57.69 24.66 2.28
C PHE A 16 56.98 24.53 0.89
N TRP A 17 57.67 24.93 -0.18
CA TRP A 17 57.22 25.24 -1.57
C TRP A 17 56.48 24.14 -2.41
N PRO A 18 55.64 24.50 -3.42
CA PRO A 18 55.06 23.60 -4.45
C PRO A 18 55.72 23.73 -5.85
N ILE A 19 55.51 22.77 -6.78
CA ILE A 19 55.48 22.88 -8.27
C ILE A 19 55.72 21.48 -8.91
N PHE A 20 54.84 21.02 -9.81
CA PHE A 20 55.18 20.70 -11.22
C PHE A 20 53.90 20.48 -12.06
N LEU A 21 54.03 20.67 -13.38
CA LEU A 21 52.97 20.80 -14.39
C LEU A 21 53.18 19.76 -15.52
N GLU A 22 52.19 19.63 -16.43
CA GLU A 22 52.37 19.20 -17.84
C GLU A 22 52.64 17.68 -18.13
N ILE A 23 52.22 17.02 -19.24
CA ILE A 23 51.56 17.35 -20.53
C ILE A 23 50.55 16.25 -20.99
N ARG A 24 49.41 16.71 -21.57
CA ARG A 24 48.50 16.21 -22.65
C ARG A 24 48.28 14.72 -23.08
N THR A 25 47.02 14.49 -23.51
CA THR A 25 46.50 13.68 -24.66
C THR A 25 46.66 12.15 -24.64
N ASN A 26 45.61 11.33 -24.84
CA ASN A 26 44.63 11.36 -25.95
C ASN A 26 43.25 10.76 -25.61
N LEU A 27 42.22 11.22 -26.33
CA LEU A 27 40.89 10.61 -26.42
C LEU A 27 40.80 9.73 -27.68
N THR A 28 40.46 8.45 -27.55
CA THR A 28 39.93 7.64 -28.66
C THR A 28 39.09 6.46 -28.17
N CYS A 29 38.11 6.06 -28.98
CA CYS A 29 37.14 5.00 -28.69
C CYS A 29 37.77 3.61 -28.53
N TYR A 30 37.06 2.70 -27.83
CA TYR A 30 36.90 1.33 -28.34
C TYR A 30 35.53 0.73 -27.96
N GLN A 31 34.82 0.22 -28.98
CA GLN A 31 33.63 -0.62 -28.83
C GLN A 31 34.00 -2.10 -28.73
N CYS A 32 33.04 -2.90 -28.26
CA CYS A 32 32.81 -4.31 -28.60
C CYS A 32 34.01 -5.21 -28.95
N SER A 33 34.41 -6.06 -28.00
CA SER A 33 35.11 -7.32 -28.28
C SER A 33 34.12 -8.50 -28.30
N SER A 34 33.82 -8.98 -29.50
CA SER A 34 33.07 -10.21 -29.75
C SER A 34 33.88 -11.46 -29.40
N PHE A 35 33.28 -12.40 -28.67
CA PHE A 35 33.87 -13.73 -28.46
C PHE A 35 33.71 -14.59 -29.72
N SER A 36 34.83 -15.04 -30.29
CA SER A 36 34.86 -16.11 -31.29
C SER A 36 35.37 -17.40 -30.66
N SER A 37 34.64 -18.50 -30.85
CA SER A 37 35.02 -19.82 -30.36
C SER A 37 35.12 -20.81 -31.52
N SER A 38 36.36 -21.03 -31.97
CA SER A 38 36.69 -22.05 -32.96
C SER A 38 36.89 -23.41 -32.29
N ARG A 39 36.17 -24.44 -32.75
CA ARG A 39 36.51 -25.86 -32.50
C ARG A 39 36.40 -26.64 -33.81
N LYS A 40 37.51 -27.29 -34.19
CA LYS A 40 37.59 -28.31 -35.25
C LYS A 40 37.68 -29.70 -34.59
N GLY A 41 36.99 -30.69 -35.16
CA GLY A 41 37.24 -32.14 -34.99
C GLY A 41 37.01 -32.71 -33.58
N GLY A 42 36.58 -33.94 -33.39
CA GLY A 42 36.33 -35.02 -34.36
C GLY A 42 36.83 -36.34 -33.75
N GLY A 43 35.94 -37.29 -33.49
CA GLY A 43 36.29 -38.58 -32.88
C GLY A 43 35.05 -39.43 -32.61
N ASN A 44 35.08 -40.67 -33.09
CA ASN A 44 34.00 -41.66 -32.95
C ASN A 44 33.85 -42.13 -31.49
N ASP A 45 32.66 -42.64 -31.13
CA ASP A 45 32.52 -44.09 -30.95
C ASP A 45 31.06 -44.56 -30.81
N SER A 46 30.75 -45.63 -31.55
CA SER A 46 29.44 -46.28 -31.60
C SER A 46 29.25 -47.27 -30.46
N LYS A 47 28.09 -47.23 -29.78
CA LYS A 47 27.69 -48.28 -28.82
C LYS A 47 26.44 -49.02 -29.29
N ASN A 48 26.63 -50.30 -29.64
CA ASN A 48 25.55 -51.27 -29.77
C ASN A 48 25.18 -51.84 -28.39
N ASN A 49 23.87 -51.92 -28.13
CA ASN A 49 23.24 -52.87 -27.20
C ASN A 49 23.10 -54.24 -27.93
N PRO A 50 22.55 -55.36 -27.37
CA PRO A 50 21.82 -55.51 -26.11
C PRO A 50 22.15 -56.79 -25.28
N GLY A 51 21.51 -56.98 -24.10
CA GLY A 51 21.25 -58.37 -23.64
C GLY A 51 20.92 -58.69 -22.17
N ARG A 52 19.62 -58.80 -21.87
CA ARG A 52 18.98 -59.86 -21.06
C ARG A 52 19.27 -60.10 -19.55
N LYS A 53 18.14 -60.05 -18.81
CA LYS A 53 17.56 -61.09 -17.90
C LYS A 53 17.89 -61.14 -16.39
N LYS A 54 16.83 -60.78 -15.63
CA LYS A 54 16.07 -61.60 -14.63
C LYS A 54 16.63 -61.87 -13.20
N LYS A 55 15.68 -61.76 -12.26
CA LYS A 55 15.49 -62.53 -10.99
C LYS A 55 16.46 -62.21 -9.82
N SER A 56 16.13 -62.45 -8.53
CA SER A 56 14.85 -62.58 -7.77
C SER A 56 15.16 -62.91 -6.28
N GLY A 57 14.28 -62.57 -5.33
CA GLY A 57 14.41 -62.90 -3.88
C GLY A 57 15.15 -61.80 -3.10
N GLY A 58 14.85 -61.48 -1.84
CA GLY A 58 14.35 -62.32 -0.75
C GLY A 58 15.54 -62.89 0.05
N SER A 59 15.59 -62.94 1.38
CA SER A 59 14.65 -62.54 2.45
C SER A 59 15.39 -62.67 3.79
N ASP A 60 14.88 -62.02 4.86
CA ASP A 60 15.18 -62.31 6.28
C ASP A 60 16.64 -62.17 6.78
N SER A 61 16.93 -62.25 8.09
CA SER A 61 16.32 -61.60 9.28
C SER A 61 17.25 -61.86 10.49
N LYS A 62 17.04 -61.14 11.61
CA LYS A 62 17.49 -61.52 12.98
C LYS A 62 19.02 -61.40 13.24
N LYS A 63 19.51 -61.14 14.47
CA LYS A 63 18.87 -61.07 15.81
C LYS A 63 19.79 -60.37 16.84
N THR A 64 19.17 -59.85 17.93
CA THR A 64 19.72 -59.69 19.32
C THR A 64 20.94 -58.76 19.55
N HIS A 65 21.11 -58.04 20.68
CA HIS A 65 20.51 -58.03 22.03
C HIS A 65 20.78 -56.62 22.68
N SER A 66 20.41 -56.19 23.91
CA SER A 66 19.64 -56.72 25.07
C SER A 66 19.37 -55.59 26.11
N LYS A 67 18.09 -55.29 26.46
CA LYS A 67 17.61 -54.76 27.78
C LYS A 67 18.10 -53.37 28.27
N ASP A 68 17.45 -52.63 29.17
CA ASP A 68 16.05 -52.53 29.67
C ASP A 68 15.90 -51.26 30.56
N VAL A 69 14.65 -50.85 30.86
CA VAL A 69 14.17 -50.08 32.05
C VAL A 69 14.35 -48.53 32.13
N CYS A 70 13.19 -47.87 31.97
CA CYS A 70 12.60 -46.74 32.72
C CYS A 70 13.31 -45.37 32.96
N GLY A 71 12.58 -44.30 32.63
CA GLY A 71 12.79 -42.95 33.17
C GLY A 71 11.89 -41.90 32.52
N GLY A 72 10.72 -41.60 33.10
CA GLY A 72 9.79 -40.59 32.57
C GLY A 72 10.18 -39.15 32.94
N SER A 73 9.94 -38.18 32.05
CA SER A 73 10.01 -36.74 32.36
C SER A 73 9.13 -35.91 31.41
N LYS A 74 8.55 -34.83 31.97
CA LYS A 74 7.58 -33.94 31.29
C LYS A 74 8.28 -32.99 30.30
N PRO A 75 7.64 -32.56 29.21
CA PRO A 75 8.10 -31.39 28.45
C PRO A 75 7.77 -30.10 29.22
N ASN A 76 8.75 -29.22 29.36
CA ASN A 76 8.61 -27.96 30.08
C ASN A 76 7.91 -26.88 29.21
N LYS A 77 7.15 -25.98 29.85
CA LYS A 77 6.55 -24.81 29.17
C LYS A 77 7.45 -23.59 29.34
N ASP A 78 8.06 -23.11 28.26
CA ASP A 78 8.64 -21.76 28.22
C ASP A 78 8.22 -21.03 26.93
N LYS A 79 7.18 -20.19 27.06
CA LYS A 79 6.70 -19.22 26.06
C LYS A 79 6.11 -17.98 26.75
N SER A 80 6.82 -17.44 27.74
CA SER A 80 6.37 -16.27 28.52
C SER A 80 7.45 -15.23 28.83
N SER A 81 8.68 -15.41 28.32
CA SER A 81 9.80 -14.47 28.52
C SER A 81 9.81 -13.34 27.49
N GLU A 82 9.55 -13.62 26.21
CA GLU A 82 9.58 -12.59 25.14
C GLU A 82 8.46 -11.54 25.27
N GLY A 83 7.26 -11.94 25.72
CA GLY A 83 6.14 -11.02 25.92
C GLY A 83 6.41 -9.96 26.99
N LYS A 84 6.93 -10.38 28.15
CA LYS A 84 7.26 -9.46 29.26
C LYS A 84 8.38 -8.48 28.91
N LEU A 85 9.40 -8.95 28.19
CA LEU A 85 10.49 -8.09 27.73
C LEU A 85 10.02 -7.02 26.71
N LYS A 86 8.98 -7.29 25.92
CA LYS A 86 8.34 -6.26 25.07
C LYS A 86 7.55 -5.24 25.89
N GLU A 87 6.72 -5.69 26.83
CA GLU A 87 5.94 -4.79 27.70
C GLU A 87 6.82 -3.86 28.54
N GLU A 88 7.85 -4.38 29.22
CA GLU A 88 8.74 -3.58 30.06
C GLU A 88 9.48 -2.51 29.25
N ARG A 89 9.91 -2.83 28.02
CA ARG A 89 10.65 -1.92 27.14
C ARG A 89 9.77 -0.79 26.59
N CYS A 90 8.57 -1.09 26.05
CA CYS A 90 7.66 -0.02 25.59
C CYS A 90 7.02 0.76 26.77
N THR A 91 7.00 0.21 27.99
CA THR A 91 6.60 0.94 29.21
C THR A 91 7.68 1.91 29.72
N SER A 92 8.97 1.56 29.61
CA SER A 92 10.06 2.47 30.00
C SER A 92 10.11 3.70 29.07
N LEU A 93 9.97 3.50 27.76
CA LEU A 93 9.98 4.58 26.76
C LEU A 93 8.78 5.55 26.91
N LYS A 94 7.62 5.06 27.36
CA LYS A 94 6.45 5.90 27.71
C LYS A 94 6.70 6.86 28.89
N LYS A 95 7.76 6.68 29.68
CA LYS A 95 8.16 7.62 30.75
C LYS A 95 9.13 8.69 30.27
N GLU A 96 9.92 8.43 29.24
CA GLU A 96 10.89 9.40 28.70
C GLU A 96 10.22 10.42 27.77
N SER A 97 9.30 10.00 26.91
CA SER A 97 8.52 10.92 26.06
C SER A 97 7.62 11.91 26.83
N LYS A 98 7.39 11.68 28.13
CA LYS A 98 6.70 12.63 29.04
C LYS A 98 7.62 13.67 29.70
N LYS A 99 8.94 13.60 29.53
CA LYS A 99 9.88 14.61 30.06
C LYS A 99 10.12 15.78 29.11
N ASP A 100 10.01 15.58 27.80
CA ASP A 100 10.32 16.62 26.80
C ASP A 100 9.16 17.60 26.51
N SER A 101 8.03 17.46 27.20
CA SER A 101 6.86 18.34 27.04
C SER A 101 6.76 19.45 28.10
N LYS A 102 7.90 20.01 28.55
CA LYS A 102 7.97 21.21 29.42
C LYS A 102 9.25 22.03 29.19
N LEU A 103 9.24 22.90 28.19
CA LEU A 103 10.11 24.07 27.95
C LEU A 103 9.73 24.62 26.55
N GLY A 104 9.42 25.89 26.32
CA GLY A 104 9.10 27.00 27.21
C GLY A 104 8.44 28.11 26.37
N SER A 105 7.47 28.83 26.94
CA SER A 105 6.80 29.95 26.26
C SER A 105 7.61 31.23 26.44
N SER A 106 7.97 31.89 25.34
CA SER A 106 8.34 33.31 25.35
C SER A 106 7.78 33.98 24.10
N GLU A 107 6.82 34.87 24.30
CA GLU A 107 6.40 35.84 23.31
C GLU A 107 7.56 36.80 23.04
N ASP A 108 7.82 37.15 21.78
CA ASP A 108 8.42 38.45 21.49
C ASP A 108 7.88 39.04 20.18
N CYS A 109 7.49 40.31 20.24
CA CYS A 109 6.51 40.90 19.33
C CYS A 109 7.19 41.82 18.29
N GLY A 110 7.86 41.20 17.32
CA GLY A 110 8.60 41.86 16.26
C GLY A 110 7.73 42.55 15.20
N ARG A 111 7.25 43.77 15.46
CA ARG A 111 6.63 44.65 14.46
C ARG A 111 7.60 44.95 13.30
N LEU A 112 7.40 44.34 12.14
CA LEU A 112 7.97 44.84 10.88
C LEU A 112 6.93 45.68 10.13
N ARG A 113 7.31 46.93 9.84
CA ARG A 113 6.48 47.92 9.15
C ARG A 113 6.39 47.57 7.65
N SER A 114 5.18 47.56 7.10
CA SER A 114 4.98 47.47 5.65
C SER A 114 5.36 48.79 4.97
N SER A 115 6.45 48.79 4.20
CA SER A 115 6.67 49.79 3.16
C SER A 115 5.70 49.52 2.01
N LYS A 116 4.93 50.54 1.63
CA LYS A 116 4.09 50.50 0.43
C LYS A 116 5.01 50.54 -0.79
N ASP A 117 4.87 49.58 -1.69
CA ASP A 117 5.15 49.78 -3.11
C ASP A 117 4.20 48.95 -3.98
N GLY A 118 3.85 49.48 -5.15
CA GLY A 118 2.70 49.04 -5.92
C GLY A 118 2.97 47.80 -6.77
N GLY A 119 2.21 46.73 -6.55
CA GLY A 119 2.13 45.55 -7.44
C GLY A 119 0.69 45.24 -7.83
N ARG A 120 0.30 45.57 -9.07
CA ARG A 120 -1.03 45.20 -9.61
C ARG A 120 -1.12 43.68 -9.75
N LYS A 121 -2.17 43.07 -9.20
CA LYS A 121 -2.53 41.68 -9.53
C LYS A 121 -2.90 41.60 -11.01
N VAL A 122 -2.17 40.80 -11.77
CA VAL A 122 -2.54 40.42 -13.14
C VAL A 122 -3.42 39.17 -13.05
N THR A 123 -4.71 39.32 -13.33
CA THR A 123 -5.62 38.21 -13.60
C THR A 123 -5.58 37.90 -15.08
N SER A 124 -5.39 36.63 -15.44
CA SER A 124 -5.41 36.16 -16.83
C SER A 124 -6.82 36.13 -17.41
N ALA A 125 -7.27 37.30 -17.88
CA ALA A 125 -8.38 37.48 -18.79
C ALA A 125 -7.98 38.52 -19.84
N ASP A 126 -8.50 38.37 -21.07
CA ASP A 126 -8.45 39.35 -22.15
C ASP A 126 -7.08 39.74 -22.72
N ILE A 127 -6.45 38.79 -23.43
CA ILE A 127 -5.49 39.08 -24.51
C ILE A 127 -6.05 38.53 -25.83
N CYS A 128 -6.88 39.32 -26.52
CA CYS A 128 -7.00 39.38 -27.98
C CYS A 128 -8.09 40.36 -28.44
N ALA A 129 -7.74 41.64 -28.63
CA ALA A 129 -8.27 42.53 -29.68
C ALA A 129 -7.78 43.97 -29.49
N THR A 130 -6.86 44.44 -30.35
CA THR A 130 -6.97 45.74 -31.07
C THR A 130 -5.68 46.07 -31.83
N VAL A 131 -5.67 45.81 -33.14
CA VAL A 131 -4.81 46.51 -34.10
C VAL A 131 -5.63 46.70 -35.38
N GLY A 132 -5.62 47.92 -35.93
CA GLY A 132 -6.05 48.18 -37.31
C GLY A 132 -7.49 48.65 -37.49
N GLN A 133 -7.75 49.94 -37.28
CA GLN A 133 -8.71 50.64 -38.14
C GLN A 133 -8.01 51.00 -39.46
N GLY A 134 -8.63 50.65 -40.59
CA GLY A 134 -8.15 50.96 -41.93
C GLY A 134 -9.28 50.78 -42.94
N SER A 135 -9.61 51.84 -43.68
CA SER A 135 -10.79 51.93 -44.54
C SER A 135 -10.60 51.30 -45.92
N SER A 136 -11.67 50.76 -46.51
CA SER A 136 -12.11 51.14 -47.87
C SER A 136 -13.42 50.46 -48.32
N SER A 137 -14.17 51.24 -49.10
CA SER A 137 -15.24 50.90 -50.09
C SER A 137 -15.71 49.45 -50.25
N GLY A 138 -17.03 49.27 -50.20
CA GLY A 138 -17.67 47.97 -50.36
C GLY A 138 -17.65 47.38 -51.78
N SER A 139 -17.69 46.05 -51.81
CA SER A 139 -18.00 45.22 -52.98
C SER A 139 -19.12 44.23 -52.59
N LYS A 140 -20.02 43.92 -53.53
CA LYS A 140 -21.19 43.05 -53.26
C LYS A 140 -20.73 41.62 -52.92
N PRO A 141 -21.34 40.93 -51.94
CA PRO A 141 -21.01 39.54 -51.67
C PRO A 141 -21.49 38.66 -52.83
N THR A 142 -20.55 38.04 -53.54
CA THR A 142 -20.82 36.94 -54.46
C THR A 142 -21.27 35.71 -53.68
N LYS A 143 -22.21 34.93 -54.23
CA LYS A 143 -22.66 33.65 -53.66
C LYS A 143 -21.56 32.61 -53.73
N ASP A 144 -20.69 32.60 -52.73
CA ASP A 144 -19.74 31.52 -52.44
C ASP A 144 -19.58 31.39 -50.91
N ASP A 145 -20.70 31.19 -50.22
CA ASP A 145 -20.71 30.81 -48.80
C ASP A 145 -20.26 29.34 -48.66
N LYS A 146 -18.98 29.12 -48.94
CA LYS A 146 -18.26 27.93 -48.52
C LYS A 146 -18.17 28.00 -47.01
N THR A 147 -19.21 27.49 -46.36
CA THR A 147 -19.27 27.22 -44.93
C THR A 147 -17.95 26.58 -44.52
N ILE A 148 -17.08 27.38 -43.90
CA ILE A 148 -15.86 26.90 -43.29
C ILE A 148 -16.34 26.02 -42.14
N LYS A 149 -16.40 24.71 -42.38
CA LYS A 149 -16.60 23.73 -41.32
C LYS A 149 -15.50 23.99 -40.31
N GLU A 150 -15.84 24.61 -39.20
CA GLU A 150 -14.93 24.82 -38.09
C GLU A 150 -14.28 23.48 -37.80
N LYS A 151 -12.95 23.43 -37.87
CA LYS A 151 -12.23 22.19 -37.64
C LYS A 151 -12.43 21.83 -36.17
N LYS A 152 -13.35 20.91 -35.91
CA LYS A 152 -13.58 20.32 -34.59
C LYS A 152 -12.22 20.03 -33.95
N GLY A 153 -11.96 20.65 -32.80
CA GLY A 153 -10.73 20.39 -32.05
C GLY A 153 -10.66 18.91 -31.67
N TRP A 154 -9.44 18.38 -31.56
CA TRP A 154 -9.17 16.96 -31.26
C TRP A 154 -9.94 16.39 -30.05
N TRP A 155 -10.34 17.25 -29.11
CA TRP A 155 -11.01 16.90 -27.87
C TRP A 155 -12.48 17.35 -27.79
N SER A 156 -13.04 17.87 -28.89
CA SER A 156 -14.38 18.50 -28.91
C SER A 156 -15.54 17.57 -28.55
N ASP A 157 -15.39 16.26 -28.75
CA ASP A 157 -16.39 15.25 -28.39
C ASP A 157 -16.06 14.52 -27.06
N VAL A 158 -15.02 14.94 -26.33
CA VAL A 158 -14.64 14.37 -25.03
C VAL A 158 -15.62 14.82 -23.94
N LYS A 159 -16.30 13.86 -23.32
CA LYS A 159 -17.26 14.12 -22.23
C LYS A 159 -16.53 14.33 -20.90
N MET A 160 -17.09 15.19 -20.06
CA MET A 160 -16.66 15.34 -18.65
C MET A 160 -16.72 13.97 -17.95
N GLY A 161 -15.65 13.59 -17.26
CA GLY A 161 -15.62 12.37 -16.47
C GLY A 161 -16.59 12.44 -15.27
N PRO A 162 -17.14 11.31 -14.80
CA PRO A 162 -17.93 11.29 -13.58
C PRO A 162 -17.06 11.68 -12.37
N PRO A 163 -17.58 12.46 -11.41
CA PRO A 163 -16.84 12.79 -10.20
C PRO A 163 -16.61 11.55 -9.32
N ASP A 164 -15.44 11.44 -8.70
CA ASP A 164 -15.16 10.36 -7.74
C ASP A 164 -16.03 10.53 -6.48
N ALA A 165 -16.71 9.44 -6.10
CA ALA A 165 -17.70 9.44 -5.03
C ALA A 165 -17.12 9.68 -3.61
N ILE A 166 -15.80 9.61 -3.44
CA ILE A 166 -15.09 9.88 -2.18
C ILE A 166 -14.44 11.27 -2.21
N LEU A 167 -13.86 11.67 -3.35
CA LEU A 167 -13.26 13.01 -3.50
C LEU A 167 -14.33 14.10 -3.44
N GLY A 168 -15.44 13.95 -4.17
CA GLY A 168 -16.54 14.93 -4.16
C GLY A 168 -17.17 15.11 -2.77
N LEU A 169 -17.15 14.08 -1.94
CA LEU A 169 -17.59 14.14 -0.54
C LEU A 169 -16.66 15.00 0.33
N THR A 170 -15.34 14.91 0.11
CA THR A 170 -14.35 15.73 0.81
C THR A 170 -14.40 17.18 0.34
N GLU A 171 -14.65 17.44 -0.95
CA GLU A 171 -14.90 18.79 -1.45
C GLU A 171 -16.15 19.43 -0.83
N ALA A 172 -17.25 18.67 -0.70
CA ALA A 172 -18.48 19.17 -0.10
C ALA A 172 -18.26 19.54 1.39
N PHE A 173 -17.59 18.66 2.15
CA PHE A 173 -17.16 18.93 3.53
C PHE A 173 -16.28 20.18 3.64
N ASN A 174 -15.32 20.37 2.72
CA ASN A 174 -14.46 21.55 2.71
C ASN A 174 -15.21 22.85 2.38
N LYS A 175 -16.26 22.79 1.55
CA LYS A 175 -17.11 23.93 1.18
C LYS A 175 -18.08 24.36 2.29
N SER A 176 -18.48 23.44 3.17
CA SER A 176 -19.34 23.76 4.32
C SER A 176 -18.67 24.68 5.34
N LYS A 177 -19.47 25.55 5.95
CA LYS A 177 -19.08 26.49 7.02
C LYS A 177 -19.73 26.16 8.37
N ASP A 178 -20.42 25.03 8.50
CA ASP A 178 -21.00 24.61 9.78
C ASP A 178 -19.90 24.06 10.69
N ASP A 179 -19.78 24.59 11.91
CA ASP A 179 -18.74 24.17 12.87
C ASP A 179 -18.95 22.73 13.39
N ARG A 180 -20.14 22.15 13.19
CA ARG A 180 -20.50 20.78 13.60
C ARG A 180 -20.12 19.72 12.56
N LYS A 181 -19.66 20.13 11.37
CA LYS A 181 -19.44 19.23 10.23
C LYS A 181 -18.44 18.11 10.55
N VAL A 182 -18.70 16.90 10.07
CA VAL A 182 -17.82 15.74 10.27
C VAL A 182 -17.55 15.00 8.97
N ASN A 183 -16.28 14.74 8.66
CA ASN A 183 -15.88 13.91 7.52
C ASN A 183 -15.59 12.46 7.97
N VAL A 184 -16.63 11.62 7.98
CA VAL A 184 -16.48 10.16 8.09
C VAL A 184 -16.37 9.49 6.70
N GLY A 185 -16.12 10.25 5.64
CA GLY A 185 -15.78 9.75 4.31
C GLY A 185 -14.28 9.52 4.08
N VAL A 186 -13.43 10.08 4.96
CA VAL A 186 -11.98 10.19 4.79
C VAL A 186 -11.27 8.83 4.64
N GLY A 187 -10.51 8.67 3.53
CA GLY A 187 -9.78 7.44 3.19
C GLY A 187 -8.39 7.30 3.83
N ALA A 188 -8.11 8.06 4.89
CA ALA A 188 -6.81 8.14 5.56
C ALA A 188 -7.01 8.34 7.07
N TYR A 189 -6.06 7.85 7.86
CA TYR A 189 -6.09 8.00 9.31
C TYR A 189 -6.01 9.48 9.74
N ARG A 190 -6.60 9.77 10.90
CA ARG A 190 -6.55 11.05 11.62
C ARG A 190 -6.30 10.78 13.10
N ASP A 191 -5.73 11.73 13.81
CA ASP A 191 -5.64 11.67 15.27
C ASP A 191 -7.00 11.99 15.94
N ASP A 192 -7.03 12.09 17.28
CA ASP A 192 -8.26 12.41 18.01
C ASP A 192 -8.64 13.91 17.97
N ASN A 193 -7.82 14.75 17.32
CA ASN A 193 -8.18 16.12 16.97
C ASN A 193 -8.80 16.21 15.56
N GLY A 194 -8.75 15.13 14.76
CA GLY A 194 -9.18 15.12 13.37
C GLY A 194 -8.08 15.50 12.38
N GLU A 195 -6.84 15.61 12.83
CA GLU A 195 -5.68 16.10 12.05
C GLU A 195 -4.90 14.96 11.37
N PRO A 196 -4.20 15.23 10.25
CA PRO A 196 -3.31 14.26 9.62
C PRO A 196 -2.19 13.81 10.56
N TYR A 197 -2.07 12.50 10.76
CA TYR A 197 -1.05 11.92 11.62
C TYR A 197 0.17 11.46 10.79
N VAL A 198 1.36 11.90 11.20
CA VAL A 198 2.65 11.45 10.66
C VAL A 198 3.39 10.72 11.78
N PHE A 199 3.74 9.46 11.52
CA PHE A 199 4.44 8.58 12.46
C PHE A 199 5.77 9.19 12.91
N SER A 200 6.11 9.08 14.19
CA SER A 200 7.38 9.59 14.71
C SER A 200 8.57 8.80 14.20
N CYS A 201 8.42 7.50 13.94
CA CYS A 201 9.45 6.69 13.28
C CYS A 201 9.77 7.19 11.86
N ILE A 202 8.78 7.70 11.13
CA ILE A 202 8.96 8.30 9.80
C ILE A 202 9.66 9.65 9.90
N ARG A 203 9.24 10.53 10.81
CA ARG A 203 9.91 11.83 11.05
C ARG A 203 11.38 11.65 11.41
N GLU A 204 11.71 10.61 12.16
CA GLU A 204 13.09 10.29 12.51
C GLU A 204 13.86 9.69 11.31
N ALA A 205 13.25 8.77 10.57
CA ALA A 205 13.82 8.26 9.32
C ALA A 205 14.11 9.39 8.30
N GLU A 206 13.22 10.38 8.17
CA GLU A 206 13.42 11.56 7.32
C GLU A 206 14.69 12.34 7.70
N LYS A 207 14.89 12.63 9.00
CA LYS A 207 16.11 13.30 9.50
C LYS A 207 17.36 12.47 9.19
N ARG A 208 17.32 11.16 9.47
CA ARG A 208 18.44 10.24 9.22
C ARG A 208 18.79 10.18 7.73
N LEU A 209 17.80 10.14 6.83
CA LEU A 209 18.03 10.16 5.38
C LEU A 209 18.56 11.51 4.88
N LEU A 210 18.11 12.63 5.44
CA LEU A 210 18.63 13.96 5.11
C LEU A 210 20.11 14.08 5.49
N ALA A 211 20.47 13.64 6.70
CA ALA A 211 21.86 13.63 7.18
C ALA A 211 22.80 12.74 6.33
N LYS A 212 22.28 11.66 5.73
CA LYS A 212 23.05 10.77 4.83
C LYS A 212 23.33 11.39 3.45
N ALA A 213 22.74 12.54 3.11
CA ALA A 213 23.00 13.30 1.87
C ALA A 213 22.98 12.46 0.56
N LEU A 214 22.13 11.44 0.50
CA LEU A 214 22.13 10.45 -0.59
C LEU A 214 21.71 11.04 -1.94
N ASN A 215 22.30 10.52 -3.02
CA ASN A 215 21.98 10.88 -4.40
C ASN A 215 20.49 10.62 -4.75
N LYS A 216 20.07 11.12 -5.91
CA LYS A 216 18.72 10.97 -6.47
C LYS A 216 18.73 10.20 -7.81
N GLU A 217 19.70 9.31 -7.98
CA GLU A 217 19.81 8.46 -9.18
C GLU A 217 18.62 7.52 -9.33
N TYR A 218 18.41 7.03 -10.55
CA TYR A 218 17.37 6.05 -10.84
C TYR A 218 17.51 4.79 -9.98
N THR A 219 16.39 4.31 -9.45
CA THR A 219 16.28 2.96 -8.90
C THR A 219 16.37 1.92 -10.03
N PRO A 220 16.74 0.66 -9.73
CA PRO A 220 16.48 -0.43 -10.65
C PRO A 220 14.98 -0.49 -10.99
N ILE A 221 14.63 -1.02 -12.17
CA ILE A 221 13.24 -1.07 -12.68
C ILE A 221 12.25 -1.65 -11.65
N VAL A 222 12.68 -2.59 -10.81
CA VAL A 222 11.86 -3.26 -9.78
C VAL A 222 12.05 -2.69 -8.37
N GLY A 223 12.67 -1.51 -8.23
CA GLY A 223 13.15 -1.00 -6.93
C GLY A 223 14.42 -1.71 -6.47
N THR A 224 14.87 -1.44 -5.24
CA THR A 224 16.05 -2.16 -4.69
C THR A 224 15.68 -3.56 -4.18
N ALA A 225 16.61 -4.51 -4.32
CA ALA A 225 16.44 -5.87 -3.83
C ALA A 225 16.19 -5.93 -2.31
N GLU A 226 16.85 -5.04 -1.54
CA GLU A 226 16.68 -4.91 -0.09
C GLU A 226 15.24 -4.54 0.30
N PHE A 227 14.66 -3.51 -0.34
CA PHE A 227 13.26 -3.12 -0.08
C PHE A 227 12.30 -4.27 -0.44
N CYS A 228 12.50 -4.90 -1.60
CA CYS A 228 11.64 -5.99 -2.05
C CYS A 228 11.69 -7.19 -1.09
N LYS A 229 12.88 -7.56 -0.61
CA LYS A 229 13.09 -8.60 0.39
C LYS A 229 12.33 -8.29 1.69
N LEU A 230 12.55 -7.09 2.26
CA LEU A 230 11.92 -6.66 3.51
C LEU A 230 10.38 -6.66 3.41
N CYS A 231 9.81 -6.28 2.26
CA CYS A 231 8.37 -6.34 2.04
C CYS A 231 7.82 -7.78 2.09
N VAL A 232 8.53 -8.73 1.46
CA VAL A 232 8.13 -10.14 1.44
C VAL A 232 8.35 -10.81 2.80
N GLU A 233 9.41 -10.46 3.52
CA GLU A 233 9.64 -10.92 4.90
C GLU A 233 8.54 -10.43 5.84
N LEU A 234 8.12 -9.17 5.75
CA LEU A 234 7.00 -8.62 6.53
C LEU A 234 5.68 -9.37 6.25
N ALA A 235 5.38 -9.69 4.99
CA ALA A 235 4.16 -10.40 4.61
C ALA A 235 4.17 -11.87 5.01
N LEU A 236 5.20 -12.62 4.60
CA LEU A 236 5.23 -14.08 4.70
C LEU A 236 5.83 -14.59 6.03
N GLY A 237 6.48 -13.71 6.78
CA GLY A 237 7.32 -14.06 7.92
C GLY A 237 8.76 -14.36 7.51
N GLU A 238 9.70 -13.95 8.37
CA GLU A 238 11.13 -14.17 8.21
C GLU A 238 11.44 -15.68 8.11
N GLY A 239 12.23 -16.07 7.12
CA GLY A 239 12.57 -17.48 6.91
C GLY A 239 11.39 -18.39 6.53
N SER A 240 10.29 -17.83 6.00
CA SER A 240 9.22 -18.62 5.36
C SER A 240 9.74 -19.46 4.18
N PRO A 241 9.07 -20.58 3.81
CA PRO A 241 9.55 -21.47 2.75
C PRO A 241 9.83 -20.78 1.40
N PRO A 242 8.97 -19.86 0.89
CA PRO A 242 9.25 -19.15 -0.36
C PRO A 242 10.57 -18.37 -0.32
N ILE A 243 10.87 -17.73 0.82
CA ILE A 243 12.08 -16.93 1.00
C ILE A 243 13.33 -17.82 1.08
N LYS A 244 13.25 -18.93 1.85
CA LYS A 244 14.36 -19.89 2.00
C LYS A 244 14.73 -20.59 0.70
N ASN A 245 13.72 -20.97 -0.10
CA ASN A 245 13.91 -21.71 -1.34
C ASN A 245 14.17 -20.79 -2.55
N GLY A 246 13.89 -19.48 -2.42
CA GLY A 246 14.06 -18.50 -3.50
C GLY A 246 12.98 -18.56 -4.59
N ASN A 247 11.89 -19.31 -4.38
CA ASN A 247 10.73 -19.37 -5.28
C ASN A 247 9.72 -18.25 -4.98
N TYR A 248 10.21 -17.01 -5.06
CA TYR A 248 9.38 -15.81 -5.10
C TYR A 248 10.03 -14.74 -5.96
N CYS A 249 9.22 -13.89 -6.59
CA CYS A 249 9.69 -12.65 -7.20
C CYS A 249 8.93 -11.45 -6.61
N ALA A 250 9.59 -10.29 -6.57
CA ALA A 250 9.01 -9.06 -6.04
C ALA A 250 9.52 -7.83 -6.78
N ALA A 251 8.69 -6.79 -6.83
CA ALA A 251 9.01 -5.48 -7.38
C ALA A 251 8.30 -4.37 -6.59
N GLN A 252 9.04 -3.30 -6.28
CA GLN A 252 8.45 -2.09 -5.75
C GLN A 252 7.43 -1.50 -6.74
N ALA A 253 6.30 -1.04 -6.20
CA ALA A 253 5.21 -0.49 -6.95
C ALA A 253 4.77 0.88 -6.43
N LEU A 254 3.95 1.60 -7.20
CA LEU A 254 3.29 2.86 -6.84
C LEU A 254 2.16 2.63 -5.82
N SER A 255 2.54 2.15 -4.64
CA SER A 255 1.67 1.63 -3.58
C SER A 255 0.78 0.46 -4.04
N GLY A 256 -0.20 0.09 -3.22
CA GLY A 256 -1.13 -1.02 -3.52
C GLY A 256 -1.80 -0.88 -4.88
N THR A 257 -2.24 0.32 -5.26
CA THR A 257 -2.81 0.61 -6.59
C THR A 257 -1.86 0.24 -7.73
N GLY A 258 -0.58 0.60 -7.60
CA GLY A 258 0.45 0.23 -8.57
C GLY A 258 0.70 -1.27 -8.60
N ALA A 259 0.76 -1.90 -7.43
CA ALA A 259 0.99 -3.35 -7.31
C ALA A 259 -0.14 -4.17 -7.93
N LEU A 260 -1.40 -3.79 -7.67
CA LEU A 260 -2.59 -4.34 -8.31
C LEU A 260 -2.54 -4.18 -9.84
N ARG A 261 -2.13 -3.00 -10.35
CA ARG A 261 -2.03 -2.79 -11.80
C ARG A 261 -0.91 -3.62 -12.45
N ILE A 262 0.25 -3.77 -11.80
CA ILE A 262 1.32 -4.65 -12.30
C ILE A 262 0.81 -6.09 -12.39
N GLY A 263 0.15 -6.58 -11.34
CA GLY A 263 -0.46 -7.92 -11.34
C GLY A 263 -1.53 -8.08 -12.42
N ALA A 264 -2.40 -7.08 -12.61
CA ALA A 264 -3.42 -7.08 -13.65
C ALA A 264 -2.82 -7.18 -15.07
N GLU A 265 -1.79 -6.39 -15.37
CA GLU A 265 -1.05 -6.46 -16.64
C GLU A 265 -0.37 -7.82 -16.82
N LEU A 266 0.21 -8.39 -15.75
CA LEU A 266 0.87 -9.69 -15.78
C LEU A 266 -0.12 -10.81 -16.12
N ILE A 267 -1.27 -10.86 -15.44
CA ILE A 267 -2.35 -11.81 -15.71
C ILE A 267 -2.79 -11.65 -17.18
N GLN A 268 -3.16 -10.44 -17.60
CA GLN A 268 -3.67 -10.23 -18.96
C GLN A 268 -2.68 -10.67 -20.05
N ARG A 269 -1.39 -10.38 -19.87
CA ARG A 269 -0.36 -10.64 -20.89
C ARG A 269 0.12 -12.08 -20.88
N LEU A 270 0.23 -12.73 -19.71
CA LEU A 270 1.01 -13.96 -19.54
C LEU A 270 0.24 -15.13 -18.91
N SER A 271 -0.95 -14.95 -18.35
CA SER A 271 -1.70 -16.09 -17.80
C SER A 271 -2.17 -16.98 -18.95
N ASN A 272 -1.78 -18.26 -18.90
CA ASN A 272 -2.30 -19.30 -19.78
C ASN A 272 -3.72 -19.76 -19.40
N GLY A 273 -4.23 -19.30 -18.25
CA GLY A 273 -5.54 -19.63 -17.71
C GLY A 273 -6.66 -18.68 -18.15
N ASN A 274 -7.76 -18.71 -17.39
CA ASN A 274 -8.91 -17.86 -17.62
C ASN A 274 -8.59 -16.41 -17.23
N LYS A 275 -8.77 -15.48 -18.18
CA LYS A 275 -8.55 -14.03 -18.00
C LYS A 275 -9.72 -13.34 -17.28
N GLU A 276 -10.21 -14.03 -16.26
CA GLU A 276 -11.35 -13.65 -15.43
C GLU A 276 -10.86 -13.43 -14.00
N ILE A 277 -11.27 -12.31 -13.40
CA ILE A 277 -11.00 -11.99 -12.00
C ILE A 277 -12.29 -11.86 -11.21
N PHE A 278 -12.35 -12.54 -10.06
CA PHE A 278 -13.52 -12.60 -9.19
C PHE A 278 -13.27 -11.76 -7.93
N PHE A 279 -14.10 -10.74 -7.71
CA PHE A 279 -14.04 -9.86 -6.53
C PHE A 279 -15.08 -10.25 -5.45
N PRO A 280 -14.82 -9.96 -4.17
CA PRO A 280 -15.88 -10.01 -3.16
C PRO A 280 -16.98 -8.99 -3.49
N THR A 281 -18.22 -9.30 -3.10
CA THR A 281 -19.36 -8.39 -3.24
C THR A 281 -19.71 -7.77 -1.88
N PRO A 282 -19.55 -6.44 -1.67
CA PRO A 282 -18.86 -5.46 -2.52
C PRO A 282 -17.32 -5.54 -2.36
N THR A 283 -16.57 -4.73 -3.11
CA THR A 283 -15.12 -4.57 -2.96
C THR A 283 -14.72 -3.08 -3.03
N TRP A 284 -13.42 -2.76 -2.92
CA TRP A 284 -12.92 -1.40 -3.12
C TRP A 284 -13.19 -0.96 -4.57
N GLY A 285 -13.97 0.10 -4.77
CA GLY A 285 -14.50 0.48 -6.09
C GLY A 285 -13.45 0.66 -7.20
N ASN A 286 -12.22 1.02 -6.85
CA ASN A 286 -11.15 1.19 -7.84
C ASN A 286 -10.61 -0.15 -8.39
N HIS A 287 -10.92 -1.31 -7.80
CA HIS A 287 -10.62 -2.61 -8.39
C HIS A 287 -11.22 -2.72 -9.80
N ALA A 288 -12.48 -2.32 -9.98
CA ALA A 288 -13.11 -2.34 -11.30
C ALA A 288 -12.31 -1.51 -12.33
N ASN A 289 -11.90 -0.29 -11.97
CA ASN A 289 -11.09 0.56 -12.84
C ASN A 289 -9.72 -0.07 -13.17
N ILE A 290 -9.02 -0.63 -12.18
CA ILE A 290 -7.68 -1.22 -12.38
C ILE A 290 -7.74 -2.39 -13.35
N PHE A 291 -8.64 -3.34 -13.11
CA PHE A 291 -8.67 -4.61 -13.85
C PHE A 291 -9.38 -4.48 -15.21
N THR A 292 -10.44 -3.67 -15.33
CA THR A 292 -11.04 -3.33 -16.64
C THR A 292 -10.05 -2.60 -17.54
N HIS A 293 -9.31 -1.61 -17.04
CA HIS A 293 -8.30 -0.91 -17.84
C HIS A 293 -7.03 -1.73 -18.13
N ALA A 294 -6.88 -2.91 -17.50
CA ALA A 294 -5.90 -3.92 -17.87
C ALA A 294 -6.47 -4.94 -18.87
N GLY A 295 -7.77 -4.89 -19.23
CA GLY A 295 -8.41 -5.76 -20.21
C GLY A 295 -8.96 -7.09 -19.66
N LEU A 296 -9.04 -7.25 -18.33
CA LEU A 296 -9.54 -8.46 -17.69
C LEU A 296 -11.07 -8.43 -17.55
N LYS A 297 -11.72 -9.60 -17.69
CA LYS A 297 -13.15 -9.74 -17.41
C LYS A 297 -13.36 -9.80 -15.90
N ILE A 298 -14.29 -8.97 -15.40
CA ILE A 298 -14.65 -8.94 -13.98
C ILE A 298 -15.89 -9.79 -13.75
N ASN A 299 -15.81 -10.64 -12.73
CA ASN A 299 -16.95 -11.30 -12.08
C ASN A 299 -16.88 -11.05 -10.57
N THR A 300 -17.83 -11.62 -9.82
CA THR A 300 -17.89 -11.48 -8.36
C THR A 300 -18.29 -12.77 -7.65
N TYR A 301 -17.94 -12.88 -6.38
CA TYR A 301 -18.48 -13.86 -5.44
C TYR A 301 -19.17 -13.16 -4.27
N ARG A 302 -20.15 -13.80 -3.61
CA ARG A 302 -20.79 -13.27 -2.39
C ARG A 302 -19.75 -13.13 -1.26
N HIS A 303 -19.85 -12.07 -0.47
CA HIS A 303 -18.94 -11.82 0.67
C HIS A 303 -19.68 -11.17 1.85
N TYR A 304 -20.44 -10.10 1.59
CA TYR A 304 -21.17 -9.38 2.64
C TYR A 304 -22.67 -9.68 2.62
N ASP A 305 -23.19 -10.24 3.71
CA ASP A 305 -24.65 -10.34 3.89
C ASP A 305 -25.20 -9.00 4.44
N LYS A 306 -26.08 -8.38 3.65
CA LYS A 306 -26.77 -7.13 4.01
C LYS A 306 -27.83 -7.32 5.11
N LYS A 307 -28.29 -8.55 5.40
CA LYS A 307 -29.29 -8.83 6.44
C LYS A 307 -28.66 -8.84 7.83
N THR A 308 -27.48 -9.45 7.95
CA THR A 308 -26.75 -9.60 9.22
C THR A 308 -25.63 -8.58 9.41
N ASN A 309 -25.18 -7.93 8.33
CA ASN A 309 -23.96 -7.11 8.25
C ASN A 309 -22.67 -7.91 8.55
N THR A 310 -22.68 -9.24 8.33
CA THR A 310 -21.56 -10.16 8.56
C THR A 310 -21.05 -10.80 7.26
N PHE A 311 -20.09 -11.73 7.38
CA PHE A 311 -19.52 -12.48 6.27
C PHE A 311 -20.48 -13.59 5.81
N ASP A 312 -20.87 -13.59 4.53
CA ASP A 312 -21.65 -14.66 3.88
C ASP A 312 -20.70 -15.80 3.49
N PHE A 313 -20.28 -16.59 4.48
CA PHE A 313 -19.30 -17.66 4.29
C PHE A 313 -19.81 -18.77 3.38
N ASP A 314 -21.04 -19.23 3.60
CA ASP A 314 -21.64 -20.31 2.81
C ASP A 314 -21.86 -19.86 1.37
N GLY A 315 -22.29 -18.61 1.15
CA GLY A 315 -22.38 -18.02 -0.19
C GLY A 315 -21.02 -17.84 -0.85
N SER A 316 -19.99 -17.42 -0.10
CA SER A 316 -18.61 -17.33 -0.58
C SER A 316 -18.11 -18.68 -1.07
N LEU A 317 -18.26 -19.75 -0.28
CA LEU A 317 -17.84 -21.10 -0.65
C LEU A 317 -18.57 -21.60 -1.90
N GLN A 318 -19.90 -21.50 -1.92
CA GLN A 318 -20.74 -21.93 -3.05
C GLN A 318 -20.41 -21.22 -4.37
N ASP A 319 -20.00 -19.95 -4.31
CA ASP A 319 -19.63 -19.19 -5.50
C ASP A 319 -18.20 -19.51 -5.93
N ILE A 320 -17.24 -19.58 -5.00
CA ILE A 320 -15.84 -19.92 -5.28
C ILE A 320 -15.71 -21.35 -5.83
N GLU A 321 -16.50 -22.30 -5.35
CA GLU A 321 -16.55 -23.66 -5.88
C GLU A 321 -16.97 -23.72 -7.36
N LYS A 322 -17.80 -22.76 -7.80
CA LYS A 322 -18.28 -22.64 -9.20
C LYS A 322 -17.34 -21.85 -10.11
N ILE A 323 -16.30 -21.20 -9.55
CA ILE A 323 -15.32 -20.47 -10.37
C ILE A 323 -14.62 -21.46 -11.32
N PRO A 324 -14.47 -21.13 -12.62
CA PRO A 324 -13.70 -21.94 -13.56
C PRO A 324 -12.25 -22.08 -13.12
N GLU A 325 -11.67 -23.27 -13.25
CA GLU A 325 -10.27 -23.51 -12.90
C GLU A 325 -9.32 -22.55 -13.64
N SER A 326 -8.14 -22.28 -13.06
CA SER A 326 -7.17 -21.31 -13.60
C SER A 326 -7.72 -19.88 -13.77
N SER A 327 -8.81 -19.51 -13.10
CA SER A 327 -9.25 -18.10 -12.94
C SER A 327 -8.56 -17.45 -11.73
N VAL A 328 -8.65 -16.13 -11.62
CA VAL A 328 -8.09 -15.36 -10.51
C VAL A 328 -9.17 -14.99 -9.49
N VAL A 329 -8.92 -15.22 -8.20
CA VAL A 329 -9.78 -14.76 -7.10
C VAL A 329 -9.03 -13.69 -6.32
N LEU A 330 -9.63 -12.50 -6.21
CA LEU A 330 -9.07 -11.42 -5.41
C LEU A 330 -9.58 -11.52 -3.98
N PHE A 331 -8.66 -11.52 -3.02
CA PHE A 331 -8.95 -11.48 -1.59
C PHE A 331 -8.41 -10.19 -0.97
N HIS A 332 -9.10 -9.64 0.03
CA HIS A 332 -8.51 -8.65 0.94
C HIS A 332 -7.89 -9.46 2.08
N ALA A 333 -6.61 -9.22 2.38
CA ALA A 333 -5.91 -10.01 3.40
C ALA A 333 -6.49 -9.80 4.82
N CYS A 334 -6.90 -8.56 5.11
CA CYS A 334 -7.52 -8.09 6.34
C CYS A 334 -8.14 -6.70 6.12
N ALA A 335 -9.02 -6.27 7.04
CA ALA A 335 -9.76 -5.01 7.02
C ALA A 335 -10.45 -4.72 5.67
N HIS A 336 -11.27 -5.66 5.22
CA HIS A 336 -11.94 -5.64 3.92
C HIS A 336 -12.58 -4.27 3.60
N ASN A 337 -12.09 -3.61 2.54
CA ASN A 337 -12.61 -2.33 2.09
C ASN A 337 -13.73 -2.57 1.06
N PRO A 338 -14.99 -2.18 1.32
CA PRO A 338 -15.39 -1.10 2.24
C PRO A 338 -16.05 -1.53 3.56
N THR A 339 -16.29 -2.81 3.81
CA THR A 339 -17.24 -3.26 4.85
C THR A 339 -16.64 -3.41 6.25
N GLY A 340 -15.33 -3.64 6.36
CA GLY A 340 -14.66 -4.09 7.58
C GLY A 340 -14.97 -5.54 7.96
N VAL A 341 -15.68 -6.31 7.11
CA VAL A 341 -16.07 -7.69 7.39
C VAL A 341 -15.03 -8.65 6.83
N ASP A 342 -14.30 -9.32 7.72
CA ASP A 342 -13.25 -10.30 7.40
C ASP A 342 -13.67 -11.74 7.76
N PRO A 343 -13.21 -12.76 7.02
CA PRO A 343 -13.33 -14.16 7.44
C PRO A 343 -12.51 -14.45 8.70
N SER A 344 -13.03 -15.32 9.57
CA SER A 344 -12.28 -15.85 10.71
C SER A 344 -11.15 -16.81 10.27
N PRO A 345 -10.15 -17.10 11.11
CA PRO A 345 -9.06 -18.03 10.77
C PRO A 345 -9.53 -19.39 10.23
N LYS A 346 -10.57 -19.99 10.83
CA LYS A 346 -11.15 -21.26 10.36
C LYS A 346 -11.82 -21.15 8.99
N GLN A 347 -12.42 -20.00 8.68
CA GLN A 347 -13.02 -19.75 7.37
C GLN A 347 -11.92 -19.54 6.31
N TRP A 348 -10.84 -18.85 6.65
CA TRP A 348 -9.64 -18.74 5.79
C TRP A 348 -8.98 -20.10 5.52
N GLU A 349 -8.87 -20.99 6.50
CA GLU A 349 -8.39 -22.37 6.30
C GLU A 349 -9.27 -23.15 5.31
N SER A 350 -10.60 -22.98 5.35
CA SER A 350 -11.52 -23.60 4.40
C SER A 350 -11.41 -23.00 3.00
N LEU A 351 -11.33 -21.67 2.89
CA LEU A 351 -11.13 -20.96 1.61
C LEU A 351 -9.80 -21.36 0.95
N SER A 352 -8.71 -21.44 1.72
CA SER A 352 -7.39 -21.88 1.27
C SER A 352 -7.43 -23.28 0.63
N LYS A 353 -8.11 -24.23 1.27
CA LYS A 353 -8.27 -25.60 0.76
C LYS A 353 -9.12 -25.64 -0.51
N LEU A 354 -10.24 -24.90 -0.54
CA LEU A 354 -11.12 -24.83 -1.72
C LEU A 354 -10.41 -24.22 -2.93
N VAL A 355 -9.73 -23.09 -2.75
CA VAL A 355 -8.94 -22.41 -3.80
C VAL A 355 -7.87 -23.34 -4.37
N LYS A 356 -7.15 -24.06 -3.49
CA LYS A 356 -6.14 -25.05 -3.93
C LYS A 356 -6.76 -26.20 -4.71
N GLN A 357 -7.85 -26.79 -4.20
CA GLN A 357 -8.58 -27.88 -4.85
C GLN A 357 -9.10 -27.47 -6.23
N LYS A 358 -9.57 -26.22 -6.36
CA LYS A 358 -10.10 -25.63 -7.60
C LYS A 358 -9.02 -25.09 -8.55
N ASN A 359 -7.74 -25.20 -8.19
CA ASN A 359 -6.60 -24.67 -8.94
C ASN A 359 -6.81 -23.20 -9.37
N LEU A 360 -7.18 -22.35 -8.40
CA LEU A 360 -7.42 -20.92 -8.62
C LEU A 360 -6.22 -20.10 -8.16
N LEU A 361 -5.88 -19.05 -8.92
CA LEU A 361 -4.81 -18.13 -8.54
C LEU A 361 -5.36 -17.08 -7.55
N SER A 362 -4.81 -17.05 -6.34
CA SER A 362 -5.17 -16.04 -5.35
C SER A 362 -4.38 -14.76 -5.57
N PHE A 363 -5.07 -13.62 -5.66
CA PHE A 363 -4.46 -12.30 -5.63
C PHE A 363 -4.90 -11.56 -4.36
N PHE A 364 -3.99 -11.42 -3.39
CA PHE A 364 -4.25 -10.69 -2.16
C PHE A 364 -3.97 -9.19 -2.32
N ASP A 365 -4.92 -8.33 -1.95
CA ASP A 365 -4.69 -6.93 -1.59
C ASP A 365 -4.47 -6.83 -0.07
N MET A 366 -3.28 -6.37 0.33
CA MET A 366 -2.89 -6.19 1.73
C MET A 366 -2.45 -4.73 1.97
N ALA A 367 -3.45 -3.86 2.10
CA ALA A 367 -3.24 -2.42 2.34
C ALA A 367 -3.23 -1.99 3.82
N TYR A 368 -3.43 -2.93 4.76
CA TYR A 368 -3.73 -2.66 6.18
C TYR A 368 -2.94 -3.50 7.19
N GLN A 369 -1.86 -4.17 6.79
CA GLN A 369 -1.08 -5.03 7.70
C GLN A 369 -0.50 -4.24 8.90
N GLY A 370 -0.79 -4.70 10.12
CA GLY A 370 -0.47 -4.05 11.39
C GLY A 370 -1.46 -2.94 11.78
N PHE A 371 -2.26 -2.43 10.83
CA PHE A 371 -3.26 -1.39 11.06
C PHE A 371 -4.65 -1.97 11.39
N ALA A 372 -4.94 -3.20 10.99
CA ALA A 372 -6.27 -3.79 11.11
C ALA A 372 -6.57 -4.27 12.53
N THR A 373 -5.64 -5.04 13.12
CA THR A 373 -5.73 -5.50 14.53
C THR A 373 -4.69 -4.87 15.46
N GLY A 374 -3.61 -4.28 14.93
CA GLY A 374 -2.45 -3.87 15.71
C GLY A 374 -1.33 -4.92 15.72
N ASP A 375 -1.56 -6.07 15.09
CA ASP A 375 -0.63 -7.20 15.04
C ASP A 375 -0.38 -7.62 13.57
N PHE A 376 0.89 -7.63 13.18
CA PHE A 376 1.33 -7.91 11.81
C PHE A 376 1.15 -9.36 11.36
N ASP A 377 1.17 -10.30 12.31
CA ASP A 377 1.09 -11.72 12.05
C ASP A 377 -0.38 -12.18 11.96
N ASN A 378 -1.25 -11.62 12.81
CA ASN A 378 -2.70 -11.76 12.70
C ASN A 378 -3.21 -11.15 11.37
N ASP A 379 -2.78 -9.93 11.04
CA ASP A 379 -3.19 -9.24 9.82
C ASP A 379 -2.65 -9.90 8.52
N ALA A 380 -1.64 -10.76 8.63
CA ALA A 380 -1.09 -11.56 7.53
C ALA A 380 -1.53 -13.04 7.55
N PHE A 381 -2.41 -13.46 8.47
CA PHE A 381 -2.80 -14.86 8.68
C PHE A 381 -3.25 -15.54 7.38
N ALA A 382 -4.16 -14.90 6.63
CA ALA A 382 -4.73 -15.48 5.41
C ALA A 382 -3.66 -15.83 4.37
N ILE A 383 -2.77 -14.88 4.08
CA ILE A 383 -1.64 -15.04 3.15
C ILE A 383 -0.74 -16.19 3.57
N ARG A 384 -0.35 -16.21 4.86
CA ARG A 384 0.57 -17.23 5.40
C ARG A 384 -0.08 -18.62 5.43
N GLN A 385 -1.39 -18.71 5.69
CA GLN A 385 -2.14 -19.97 5.65
C GLN A 385 -2.26 -20.49 4.21
N PHE A 386 -2.50 -19.63 3.21
CA PHE A 386 -2.53 -20.03 1.80
C PHE A 386 -1.18 -20.57 1.33
N VAL A 387 -0.08 -19.88 1.66
CA VAL A 387 1.29 -20.32 1.35
C VAL A 387 1.65 -21.61 2.08
N LYS A 388 1.27 -21.76 3.35
CA LYS A 388 1.47 -22.98 4.15
C LYS A 388 0.74 -24.20 3.56
N ASP A 389 -0.47 -24.00 3.04
CA ASP A 389 -1.20 -25.05 2.33
C ASP A 389 -0.63 -25.33 0.94
N GLY A 390 0.35 -24.55 0.47
CA GLY A 390 1.03 -24.72 -0.82
C GLY A 390 0.29 -24.11 -2.00
N ASN A 391 -0.50 -23.05 -1.77
CA ASN A 391 -1.01 -22.21 -2.86
C ASN A 391 0.11 -21.31 -3.40
N GLN A 392 0.16 -21.14 -4.71
CA GLN A 392 0.83 -20.01 -5.34
C GLN A 392 -0.06 -18.77 -5.21
N ILE A 393 0.52 -17.63 -4.87
CA ILE A 393 -0.22 -16.39 -4.63
C ILE A 393 0.44 -15.21 -5.32
N MET A 394 -0.37 -14.25 -5.74
CA MET A 394 0.03 -12.87 -6.03
C MET A 394 -0.34 -11.99 -4.84
N LEU A 395 0.47 -10.97 -4.57
CA LEU A 395 0.29 -10.08 -3.42
C LEU A 395 0.57 -8.62 -3.81
N ALA A 396 -0.34 -7.73 -3.43
CA ALA A 396 -0.18 -6.28 -3.49
C ALA A 396 -0.10 -5.70 -2.06
N GLN A 397 1.01 -5.06 -1.73
CA GLN A 397 1.24 -4.41 -0.43
C GLN A 397 1.20 -2.88 -0.56
N SER A 398 0.68 -2.19 0.45
CA SER A 398 0.69 -0.73 0.54
C SER A 398 1.18 -0.25 1.91
N PHE A 399 2.15 0.66 1.92
CA PHE A 399 2.60 1.34 3.14
C PHE A 399 1.84 2.65 3.44
N ALA A 400 0.80 2.94 2.66
CA ALA A 400 0.08 4.21 2.75
C ALA A 400 -0.63 4.40 4.10
N LYS A 401 -1.13 3.33 4.72
CA LYS A 401 -1.84 3.40 6.01
C LYS A 401 -0.94 3.03 7.17
N ASN A 402 -0.25 1.89 7.09
CA ASN A 402 0.51 1.36 8.20
C ASN A 402 1.79 2.17 8.54
N LEU A 403 2.37 2.92 7.59
CA LEU A 403 3.42 3.92 7.85
C LEU A 403 2.97 5.36 7.57
N GLY A 404 1.69 5.59 7.26
CA GLY A 404 1.17 6.92 6.90
C GLY A 404 1.75 7.50 5.60
N LEU A 405 2.43 6.69 4.77
CA LEU A 405 3.12 7.12 3.54
C LEU A 405 2.15 7.29 2.35
N TYR A 406 1.04 7.99 2.58
CA TYR A 406 -0.04 8.17 1.61
C TYR A 406 0.45 8.80 0.30
N GLY A 407 1.13 9.95 0.40
CA GLY A 407 1.63 10.74 -0.72
C GLY A 407 2.88 10.16 -1.39
N GLU A 408 3.74 9.48 -0.63
CA GLU A 408 5.00 8.87 -1.09
C GLU A 408 4.83 7.66 -2.02
N ARG A 409 3.60 7.14 -2.15
CA ARG A 409 3.22 6.05 -3.07
C ARG A 409 4.07 4.78 -2.93
N VAL A 410 4.37 4.36 -1.70
CA VAL A 410 5.20 3.18 -1.44
C VAL A 410 4.36 1.89 -1.31
N GLY A 411 4.84 0.81 -1.93
CA GLY A 411 4.26 -0.53 -1.88
C GLY A 411 5.08 -1.54 -2.67
N CYS A 412 4.64 -2.80 -2.66
CA CYS A 412 5.32 -3.92 -3.30
C CYS A 412 4.30 -4.81 -4.02
N PHE A 413 4.67 -5.32 -5.18
CA PHE A 413 4.01 -6.44 -5.84
C PHE A 413 4.91 -7.67 -5.71
N SER A 414 4.37 -8.81 -5.28
CA SER A 414 5.13 -10.06 -5.18
C SER A 414 4.30 -11.28 -5.59
N ILE A 415 5.01 -12.36 -5.94
CA ILE A 415 4.45 -13.65 -6.35
C ILE A 415 5.24 -14.76 -5.68
N VAL A 416 4.53 -15.75 -5.11
CA VAL A 416 5.10 -17.04 -4.70
C VAL A 416 4.95 -18.02 -5.83
N THR A 417 6.05 -18.60 -6.29
CA THR A 417 6.14 -19.45 -7.51
C THR A 417 6.38 -20.91 -7.16
N SER A 418 6.30 -21.82 -8.14
CA SER A 418 6.65 -23.23 -7.96
C SER A 418 8.16 -23.45 -7.80
N SER A 419 8.99 -22.66 -8.49
CA SER A 419 10.44 -22.76 -8.47
C SER A 419 11.15 -21.41 -8.53
N LYS A 420 12.47 -21.41 -8.30
CA LYS A 420 13.32 -20.23 -8.41
C LYS A 420 13.45 -19.76 -9.87
N GLU A 421 13.54 -20.70 -10.80
CA GLU A 421 13.64 -20.44 -12.25
C GLU A 421 12.37 -19.73 -12.75
N GLU A 422 11.19 -20.17 -12.29
CA GLU A 422 9.92 -19.48 -12.57
C GLU A 422 9.88 -18.05 -12.02
N ALA A 423 10.42 -17.83 -10.80
CA ALA A 423 10.53 -16.49 -10.24
C ALA A 423 11.46 -15.59 -11.05
N GLU A 424 12.59 -16.09 -11.54
CA GLU A 424 13.51 -15.34 -12.40
C GLU A 424 12.87 -14.97 -13.75
N ILE A 425 12.12 -15.91 -14.36
CA ILE A 425 11.35 -15.69 -15.59
C ILE A 425 10.28 -14.62 -15.38
N LEU A 426 9.43 -14.75 -14.34
CA LEU A 426 8.38 -13.77 -14.06
C LEU A 426 8.94 -12.39 -13.71
N LEU A 427 10.05 -12.32 -12.96
CA LEU A 427 10.73 -11.05 -12.67
C LEU A 427 11.25 -10.36 -13.93
N SER A 428 11.68 -11.12 -14.96
CA SER A 428 12.06 -10.55 -16.26
C SER A 428 10.89 -9.87 -16.97
N GLN A 429 9.71 -10.46 -16.91
CA GLN A 429 8.50 -9.92 -17.54
C GLN A 429 7.91 -8.74 -16.75
N ILE A 430 7.95 -8.81 -15.41
CA ILE A 430 7.58 -7.69 -14.53
C ILE A 430 8.45 -6.45 -14.84
N LYS A 431 9.76 -6.62 -15.11
CA LYS A 431 10.63 -5.53 -15.56
C LYS A 431 10.13 -4.90 -16.87
N ILE A 432 9.75 -5.70 -17.86
CA ILE A 432 9.25 -5.19 -19.15
C ILE A 432 7.95 -4.39 -18.96
N ILE A 433 7.01 -4.91 -18.16
CA ILE A 433 5.75 -4.24 -17.82
C ILE A 433 6.02 -2.90 -17.13
N ILE A 434 6.79 -2.89 -16.04
CA ILE A 434 7.08 -1.66 -15.28
C ILE A 434 7.84 -0.64 -16.14
N ARG A 435 8.80 -1.09 -16.96
CA ARG A 435 9.61 -0.20 -17.81
C ARG A 435 8.75 0.58 -18.79
N GLY A 436 7.67 -0.03 -19.29
CA GLY A 436 6.67 0.60 -20.17
C GLY A 436 5.57 1.40 -19.44
N MET A 437 5.37 1.19 -18.13
CA MET A 437 4.41 1.95 -17.33
C MET A 437 4.99 3.26 -16.76
N TYR A 438 6.15 3.19 -16.08
CA TYR A 438 6.74 4.34 -15.37
C TYR A 438 8.27 4.28 -15.24
N SER A 439 8.93 3.45 -16.06
CA SER A 439 10.39 3.21 -16.06
C SER A 439 10.95 2.53 -14.80
N SER A 440 10.89 3.22 -13.65
CA SER A 440 11.47 2.80 -12.37
C SER A 440 10.75 3.53 -11.21
N PRO A 441 10.55 2.89 -10.05
CA PRO A 441 9.73 3.43 -8.95
C PRO A 441 10.44 4.54 -8.12
N PRO A 442 9.67 5.40 -7.41
CA PRO A 442 10.21 6.52 -6.64
C PRO A 442 11.04 6.06 -5.43
N ILE A 443 12.14 6.76 -5.16
CA ILE A 443 13.16 6.30 -4.19
C ILE A 443 12.96 6.81 -2.75
N HIS A 444 12.23 7.91 -2.52
CA HIS A 444 12.22 8.57 -1.21
C HIS A 444 11.49 7.76 -0.14
N GLY A 445 10.17 7.56 -0.28
CA GLY A 445 9.43 6.67 0.61
C GLY A 445 9.95 5.23 0.64
N GLN A 446 10.58 4.73 -0.42
CA GLN A 446 11.27 3.43 -0.40
C GLN A 446 12.40 3.40 0.64
N ARG A 447 13.24 4.44 0.68
CA ARG A 447 14.32 4.59 1.67
C ARG A 447 13.75 4.74 3.08
N LEU A 448 12.62 5.44 3.27
CA LEU A 448 11.97 5.56 4.58
C LEU A 448 11.52 4.20 5.13
N VAL A 449 10.87 3.36 4.30
CA VAL A 449 10.47 2.00 4.69
C VAL A 449 11.69 1.14 5.01
N VAL A 450 12.78 1.21 4.23
CA VAL A 450 14.02 0.47 4.52
C VAL A 450 14.66 0.92 5.83
N GLU A 451 14.70 2.22 6.11
CA GLU A 451 15.25 2.77 7.35
C GLU A 451 14.47 2.24 8.57
N VAL A 452 13.14 2.30 8.53
CA VAL A 452 12.28 1.82 9.63
C VAL A 452 12.34 0.30 9.80
N LEU A 453 12.31 -0.49 8.72
CA LEU A 453 12.26 -1.96 8.83
C LEU A 453 13.59 -2.59 9.24
N LYS A 454 14.73 -1.94 8.94
CA LYS A 454 16.06 -2.45 9.29
C LYS A 454 16.55 -2.03 10.66
N ASP A 455 16.10 -0.89 11.16
CA ASP A 455 16.49 -0.37 12.46
C ASP A 455 15.54 -0.90 13.55
N PRO A 456 16.03 -1.70 14.53
CA PRO A 456 15.17 -2.30 15.54
C PRO A 456 14.48 -1.28 16.47
N GLU A 457 15.03 -0.08 16.63
CA GLU A 457 14.44 0.99 17.44
C GLU A 457 13.30 1.67 16.67
N LEU A 458 13.52 2.06 15.42
CA LEU A 458 12.47 2.64 14.57
C LEU A 458 11.33 1.65 14.32
N ARG A 459 11.65 0.35 14.13
CA ARG A 459 10.66 -0.71 14.03
C ARG A 459 9.84 -0.86 15.31
N CYS A 460 10.47 -0.82 16.49
CA CYS A 460 9.77 -0.87 17.77
C CYS A 460 8.82 0.32 17.97
N ILE A 461 9.27 1.54 17.62
CA ILE A 461 8.43 2.76 17.66
C ILE A 461 7.24 2.60 16.71
N TRP A 462 7.48 2.14 15.48
CA TRP A 462 6.43 1.89 14.49
C TRP A 462 5.38 0.87 14.95
N GLU A 463 5.82 -0.24 15.53
CA GLU A 463 4.95 -1.29 16.08
C GLU A 463 4.09 -0.73 17.24
N CYS A 464 4.69 -0.03 18.23
CA CYS A 464 3.92 0.60 19.32
C CYS A 464 3.01 1.76 18.84
N GLU A 465 3.36 2.51 17.77
CA GLU A 465 2.49 3.54 17.17
C GLU A 465 1.27 2.90 16.48
N LEU A 466 1.44 1.79 15.74
CA LEU A 466 0.32 1.08 15.10
C LEU A 466 -0.63 0.43 16.10
N GLU A 467 -0.10 -0.17 17.17
CA GLU A 467 -0.91 -0.73 18.25
C GLU A 467 -1.83 0.35 18.86
N ALA A 468 -1.30 1.56 19.08
CA ALA A 468 -2.07 2.69 19.60
C ALA A 468 -3.15 3.17 18.61
N ILE A 469 -2.83 3.22 17.32
CA ILE A 469 -3.76 3.58 16.23
C ILE A 469 -4.91 2.58 16.12
N SER A 470 -4.59 1.28 16.09
CA SER A 470 -5.58 0.19 16.09
C SER A 470 -6.46 0.27 17.32
N SER A 471 -5.85 0.40 18.51
CA SER A 471 -6.57 0.52 19.79
C SER A 471 -7.54 1.71 19.80
N ARG A 472 -7.17 2.87 19.23
CA ARG A 472 -8.07 4.02 19.09
C ARG A 472 -9.30 3.66 18.25
N ILE A 473 -9.09 3.03 17.09
CA ILE A 473 -10.17 2.63 16.17
C ILE A 473 -11.10 1.59 16.83
N ILE A 474 -10.53 0.60 17.52
CA ILE A 474 -11.29 -0.43 18.25
C ILE A 474 -12.12 0.18 19.37
N ASN A 475 -11.59 1.14 20.13
CA ASN A 475 -12.33 1.78 21.21
C ASN A 475 -13.44 2.69 20.67
N ILE A 476 -13.19 3.45 19.61
CA ILE A 476 -14.21 4.25 18.91
C ILE A 476 -15.38 3.40 18.40
N ARG A 477 -15.11 2.19 17.90
CA ARG A 477 -16.17 1.23 17.52
C ARG A 477 -17.05 0.84 18.72
N LYS A 478 -16.44 0.59 19.89
CA LYS A 478 -17.17 0.30 21.13
C LYS A 478 -17.97 1.51 21.60
N ASP A 479 -17.36 2.70 21.62
CA ASP A 479 -17.97 3.93 22.11
C ASP A 479 -19.17 4.34 21.26
N LEU A 480 -19.05 4.29 19.93
CA LEU A 480 -20.17 4.58 19.01
C LEU A 480 -21.34 3.60 19.23
N ARG A 481 -21.05 2.29 19.33
CA ARG A 481 -22.07 1.27 19.59
C ARG A 481 -22.74 1.46 20.94
N GLN A 482 -21.97 1.80 21.98
CA GLN A 482 -22.48 2.02 23.33
C GLN A 482 -23.38 3.26 23.37
N LYS A 483 -22.94 4.39 22.79
CA LYS A 483 -23.73 5.63 22.72
C LYS A 483 -25.03 5.45 21.93
N LEU A 484 -25.03 4.68 20.85
CA LEU A 484 -26.27 4.30 20.12
C LEU A 484 -27.24 3.48 20.99
N LYS A 485 -26.73 2.61 21.85
CA LYS A 485 -27.53 1.84 22.82
C LYS A 485 -28.08 2.74 23.94
N ASP A 486 -27.26 3.65 24.48
CA ASP A 486 -27.65 4.57 25.56
C ASP A 486 -28.72 5.58 25.12
N LEU A 487 -28.72 5.94 23.83
CA LEU A 487 -29.79 6.72 23.19
C LEU A 487 -31.10 5.92 22.98
N GLY A 488 -31.13 4.62 23.27
CA GLY A 488 -32.33 3.77 23.17
C GLY A 488 -32.63 3.20 21.78
N SER A 489 -31.66 3.23 20.86
CA SER A 489 -31.82 2.69 19.50
C SER A 489 -32.27 1.23 19.51
N LYS A 490 -33.23 0.87 18.65
CA LYS A 490 -33.81 -0.49 18.55
C LYS A 490 -33.10 -1.39 17.53
N LYS A 491 -32.22 -0.84 16.69
CA LYS A 491 -31.40 -1.62 15.76
C LYS A 491 -30.28 -2.33 16.52
N ASP A 492 -29.90 -3.54 16.09
CA ASP A 492 -28.63 -4.10 16.52
C ASP A 492 -27.48 -3.39 15.80
N TRP A 493 -26.48 -2.99 16.57
CA TRP A 493 -25.26 -2.31 16.13
C TRP A 493 -24.00 -3.14 16.41
N LYS A 494 -24.14 -4.44 16.74
CA LYS A 494 -23.02 -5.36 17.02
C LYS A 494 -21.97 -5.41 15.90
N HIS A 495 -22.40 -5.31 14.65
CA HIS A 495 -21.52 -5.27 13.48
C HIS A 495 -20.49 -4.13 13.52
N ILE A 496 -20.78 -2.99 14.16
CA ILE A 496 -19.80 -1.90 14.33
C ILE A 496 -18.56 -2.40 15.08
N THR A 497 -18.74 -3.27 16.08
CA THR A 497 -17.65 -3.84 16.89
C THR A 497 -17.10 -5.17 16.37
N ASP A 498 -17.85 -5.88 15.52
CA ASP A 498 -17.36 -7.11 14.86
C ASP A 498 -16.52 -6.80 13.62
N GLN A 499 -16.76 -5.66 12.97
CA GLN A 499 -16.00 -5.19 11.81
C GLN A 499 -14.62 -4.63 12.22
N ILE A 500 -13.62 -4.87 11.38
CA ILE A 500 -12.18 -4.65 11.63
C ILE A 500 -11.65 -3.46 10.80
N GLY A 501 -10.59 -2.81 11.30
CA GLY A 501 -9.84 -1.79 10.57
C GLY A 501 -10.57 -0.45 10.38
N MET A 502 -10.19 0.31 9.35
CA MET A 502 -10.58 1.73 9.22
C MET A 502 -12.05 1.97 8.83
N PHE A 503 -12.69 1.04 8.12
CA PHE A 503 -14.02 1.25 7.54
C PHE A 503 -15.10 0.40 8.21
N CYS A 504 -16.30 0.95 8.29
CA CYS A 504 -17.49 0.28 8.81
C CYS A 504 -18.63 0.44 7.81
N PHE A 505 -19.24 -0.68 7.41
CA PHE A 505 -20.55 -0.66 6.76
C PHE A 505 -21.63 -0.61 7.85
N THR A 506 -22.28 0.54 7.98
CA THR A 506 -23.23 0.80 9.08
C THR A 506 -24.58 0.11 8.91
N GLY A 507 -24.98 -0.26 7.69
CA GLY A 507 -26.34 -0.70 7.38
C GLY A 507 -27.36 0.46 7.29
N LEU A 508 -26.91 1.72 7.24
CA LEU A 508 -27.75 2.86 6.87
C LEU A 508 -28.13 2.79 5.38
N THR A 509 -29.37 3.20 5.06
CA THR A 509 -29.82 3.32 3.67
C THR A 509 -29.25 4.58 2.99
N GLU A 510 -29.42 4.71 1.67
CA GLU A 510 -28.99 5.92 0.96
C GLU A 510 -29.76 7.15 1.44
N GLU A 511 -31.05 7.03 1.73
CA GLU A 511 -31.88 8.10 2.27
C GLU A 511 -31.36 8.54 3.64
N GLN A 512 -31.02 7.59 4.52
CA GLN A 512 -30.45 7.86 5.85
C GLN A 512 -29.08 8.53 5.74
N ALA A 513 -28.23 8.09 4.81
CA ALA A 513 -26.94 8.74 4.55
C ALA A 513 -27.11 10.17 3.99
N VAL A 514 -28.06 10.40 3.08
CA VAL A 514 -28.38 11.72 2.54
C VAL A 514 -28.94 12.65 3.64
N ARG A 515 -29.78 12.14 4.55
CA ARG A 515 -30.24 12.89 5.73
C ARG A 515 -29.08 13.29 6.64
N LEU A 516 -28.16 12.36 6.96
CA LEU A 516 -26.96 12.67 7.76
C LEU A 516 -26.13 13.81 7.17
N THR A 517 -25.93 13.84 5.85
CA THR A 517 -25.18 14.93 5.21
C THR A 517 -25.98 16.23 5.14
N LYS A 518 -27.30 16.21 4.86
CA LYS A 518 -28.12 17.41 4.67
C LYS A 518 -28.62 18.08 5.95
N GLU A 519 -28.95 17.29 6.98
CA GLU A 519 -29.56 17.78 8.23
C GLU A 519 -28.50 18.00 9.33
N PHE A 520 -27.40 17.25 9.27
CA PHE A 520 -26.42 17.16 10.36
C PHE A 520 -24.97 17.40 9.93
N GLU A 521 -24.70 17.69 8.65
CA GLU A 521 -23.35 17.97 8.13
C GLU A 521 -22.37 16.80 8.36
N ILE A 522 -22.88 15.57 8.44
CA ILE A 522 -22.08 14.34 8.56
C ILE A 522 -21.89 13.74 7.17
N TYR A 523 -20.66 13.84 6.67
CA TYR A 523 -20.27 13.44 5.33
C TYR A 523 -19.80 11.99 5.30
N LEU A 524 -20.61 11.12 4.71
CA LEU A 524 -20.37 9.68 4.49
C LEU A 524 -20.74 9.30 3.05
N THR A 525 -20.30 8.12 2.58
CA THR A 525 -20.72 7.66 1.24
C THR A 525 -22.12 7.07 1.28
N LYS A 526 -22.89 7.28 0.21
CA LYS A 526 -24.31 6.89 0.05
C LYS A 526 -24.65 5.43 0.39
N ASN A 527 -23.68 4.53 0.30
CA ASN A 527 -23.82 3.12 0.67
C ASN A 527 -23.70 2.84 2.18
N GLY A 528 -23.74 3.85 3.04
CA GLY A 528 -23.66 3.71 4.50
C GLY A 528 -22.26 3.36 5.02
N ARG A 529 -21.20 3.50 4.22
CA ARG A 529 -19.82 3.34 4.71
C ARG A 529 -19.39 4.58 5.48
N ILE A 530 -18.91 4.36 6.70
CA ILE A 530 -18.17 5.37 7.49
C ILE A 530 -16.71 4.94 7.66
N SER A 531 -15.85 5.94 7.83
CA SER A 531 -14.44 5.80 8.21
C SER A 531 -14.31 6.10 9.69
N MET A 532 -13.96 5.09 10.48
CA MET A 532 -13.75 5.22 11.92
C MET A 532 -12.61 6.17 12.26
N ALA A 533 -11.70 6.44 11.30
CA ALA A 533 -10.65 7.43 11.44
C ALA A 533 -11.17 8.86 11.61
N GLY A 534 -12.32 9.20 10.99
CA GLY A 534 -12.94 10.54 11.08
C GLY A 534 -13.76 10.77 12.36
N ILE A 535 -13.86 9.77 13.22
CA ILE A 535 -14.52 9.84 14.52
C ILE A 535 -13.47 10.15 15.59
N THR A 536 -13.84 10.94 16.58
CA THR A 536 -13.01 11.37 17.70
C THR A 536 -13.80 11.34 19.00
N SER A 537 -13.11 11.37 20.14
CA SER A 537 -13.75 11.53 21.46
C SER A 537 -14.70 12.75 21.54
N LYS A 538 -14.42 13.80 20.75
CA LYS A 538 -15.15 15.06 20.71
C LYS A 538 -16.43 15.01 19.87
N ASN A 539 -16.50 14.15 18.85
CA ASN A 539 -17.62 14.12 17.90
C ASN A 539 -18.48 12.84 17.96
N VAL A 540 -18.02 11.77 18.62
CA VAL A 540 -18.73 10.48 18.66
C VAL A 540 -20.15 10.57 19.26
N ASP A 541 -20.36 11.44 20.25
CA ASP A 541 -21.70 11.71 20.81
C ASP A 541 -22.64 12.39 19.82
N TYR A 542 -22.13 13.31 19.01
CA TYR A 542 -22.91 13.99 17.96
C TYR A 542 -23.28 13.00 16.86
N ILE A 543 -22.32 12.20 16.39
CA ILE A 543 -22.53 11.17 15.37
C ILE A 543 -23.55 10.13 15.85
N ALA A 544 -23.44 9.63 17.09
CA ALA A 544 -24.39 8.68 17.65
C ALA A 544 -25.82 9.25 17.71
N LYS A 545 -25.98 10.51 18.14
CA LYS A 545 -27.27 11.22 18.17
C LYS A 545 -27.88 11.34 16.78
N CYS A 546 -27.13 11.80 15.79
CA CYS A 546 -27.61 11.96 14.42
C CYS A 546 -27.90 10.61 13.73
N MET A 547 -27.07 9.59 13.95
CA MET A 547 -27.34 8.22 13.49
C MET A 547 -28.61 7.64 14.11
N HIS A 548 -28.86 7.89 15.40
CA HIS A 548 -30.12 7.51 16.03
C HIS A 548 -31.30 8.28 15.43
N GLU A 549 -31.19 9.59 15.23
CA GLU A 549 -32.25 10.45 14.68
C GLU A 549 -32.72 10.03 13.28
N VAL A 550 -31.81 9.54 12.43
CA VAL A 550 -32.17 9.04 11.10
C VAL A 550 -32.63 7.58 11.09
N THR A 551 -32.57 6.85 12.22
CA THR A 551 -32.88 5.41 12.31
C THR A 551 -33.96 5.01 13.33
N LYS A 552 -34.48 5.95 14.11
CA LYS A 552 -35.52 5.74 15.13
C LYS A 552 -36.93 5.58 14.54
#